data_AF-A0A953FH22-F1
#
_entry.id   AF-A0A953FH22-F1
#
_cell.length_a   1.000
_cell.length_b   1.000
_cell.length_c   1.000
_cell.angle_alpha   90.00
_cell.angle_beta   90.00
_cell.angle_gamma   90.00
#
_symmetry.space_group_name_H-M   'P 1'
#
loop_
_entity.id
_entity.type
_entity.pdbx_description
1 polymer ?
#
loop_
_entity_poly.entity_id
_entity_poly.type
_entity_poly.pdbx_seq_one_letter_code
_entity_poly.pdbx_strand_id
1 'polypeptide(L)'
;LEVVSENPEVVFQPMLCQHCNNAPCETVCPVAATTHSSEGLNMMTYNRCIGTRYCANNCPYKVRRFNWFKYHDNNQFASVNPAMNTDLGRMVLNPDVTVRSRGVMEKCSFCAQRIQAGKLLAKKEKRKVNDGDIVTACQSACMTGAITFGDLNDENSKLSKLLQVSRDPKRPDGIDKKIGNPRAYRVLEEIGVKPNIFYLTKIRNKEEGKKENV
;
A
#
# COMPACT_ATOMS: atom_id res chain seq x y z
N LEU A 1 31.26 -24.39 -12.06
CA LEU A 1 30.78 -23.02 -11.80
C LEU A 1 29.51 -22.84 -12.59
N GLU A 2 28.34 -22.90 -11.96
CA GLU A 2 27.06 -22.65 -12.65
C GLU A 2 27.07 -21.24 -13.24
N VAL A 3 26.77 -21.14 -14.53
CA VAL A 3 26.54 -19.85 -15.18
C VAL A 3 25.14 -19.41 -14.80
N VAL A 4 25.03 -18.47 -13.86
CA VAL A 4 23.75 -17.98 -13.28
C VAL A 4 22.73 -17.52 -14.33
N SER A 5 23.17 -17.24 -15.57
CA SER A 5 22.29 -16.85 -16.68
C SER A 5 21.46 -18.00 -17.27
N GLU A 6 21.89 -19.26 -17.13
CA GLU A 6 21.23 -20.39 -17.82
C GLU A 6 19.92 -20.82 -17.16
N ASN A 7 19.73 -20.60 -15.86
CA ASN A 7 18.49 -20.95 -15.15
C ASN A 7 18.18 -19.97 -14.00
N PRO A 8 17.64 -18.77 -14.29
CA PRO A 8 17.39 -17.76 -13.26
C PRO A 8 16.17 -18.10 -12.41
N GLU A 9 16.32 -17.96 -11.10
CA GLU A 9 15.22 -18.07 -10.16
C GLU A 9 14.43 -16.76 -10.01
N VAL A 10 13.12 -16.78 -10.31
CA VAL A 10 12.28 -15.57 -10.28
C VAL A 10 11.47 -15.42 -8.99
N VAL A 11 11.46 -14.20 -8.44
CA VAL A 11 10.63 -13.80 -7.30
C VAL A 11 9.82 -12.56 -7.67
N PHE A 12 8.52 -12.60 -7.37
CA PHE A 12 7.63 -11.46 -7.52
C PHE A 12 7.35 -10.85 -6.14
N GLN A 13 7.54 -9.55 -6.03
CA GLN A 13 7.23 -8.79 -4.82
C GLN A 13 6.41 -7.55 -5.18
N PRO A 14 5.10 -7.51 -4.84
CA PRO A 14 4.28 -6.35 -5.13
C PRO A 14 4.69 -5.17 -4.23
N MET A 15 5.22 -4.10 -4.82
CA MET A 15 5.64 -2.92 -4.09
C MET A 15 4.61 -1.79 -4.21
N LEU A 16 3.98 -1.46 -3.08
CA LEU A 16 3.04 -0.35 -2.95
C LEU A 16 3.52 0.65 -1.88
N CYS A 17 2.73 1.72 -1.66
CA CYS A 17 2.97 2.63 -0.54
C CYS A 17 2.90 1.86 0.77
N GLN A 18 3.99 1.87 1.52
CA GLN A 18 4.10 1.12 2.77
C GLN A 18 3.44 1.81 3.98
N HIS A 19 2.87 3.00 3.77
CA HIS A 19 2.25 3.84 4.82
C HIS A 19 3.10 3.88 6.10
N CYS A 20 4.34 4.34 5.95
CA CYS A 20 5.34 4.38 7.02
C CYS A 20 4.88 5.22 8.21
N ASN A 21 5.20 4.80 9.44
CA ASN A 21 4.96 5.61 10.64
C ASN A 21 6.00 6.73 10.75
N ASN A 22 7.26 6.42 10.48
CA ASN A 22 8.32 7.42 10.32
C ASN A 22 8.48 7.73 8.83
N ALA A 23 7.52 8.44 8.25
CA ALA A 23 7.45 8.65 6.81
C ALA A 23 8.39 9.78 6.34
N PRO A 24 9.52 9.46 5.66
CA PRO A 24 10.44 10.48 5.16
C PRO A 24 9.79 11.36 4.08
N CYS A 25 8.76 10.84 3.40
CA CYS A 25 8.05 11.57 2.37
C CYS A 25 7.08 12.65 2.90
N GLU A 26 6.79 12.68 4.20
CA GLU A 26 5.91 13.70 4.81
C GLU A 26 6.68 14.98 5.14
N THR A 27 7.81 14.85 5.84
CA THR A 27 8.62 15.98 6.34
C THR A 27 9.20 16.86 5.24
N VAL A 28 9.35 16.31 4.03
CA VAL A 28 9.91 17.03 2.87
C VAL A 28 8.87 17.78 2.05
N CYS A 29 7.58 17.71 2.40
CA CYS A 29 6.54 18.42 1.66
C CYS A 29 6.38 19.87 2.20
N PRO A 30 6.77 20.90 1.44
CA PRO A 30 6.77 22.28 1.94
C PRO A 30 5.37 22.86 2.20
N VAL A 31 4.34 22.25 1.61
CA VAL A 31 2.95 22.70 1.70
C VAL A 31 2.06 21.77 2.51
N ALA A 32 2.65 20.76 3.18
CA ALA A 32 1.94 19.74 3.94
C ALA A 32 0.81 19.03 3.15
N ALA A 33 1.06 18.73 1.86
CA ALA A 33 0.13 17.94 1.05
C ALA A 33 0.12 16.45 1.43
N THR A 34 1.06 16.04 2.27
CA THR A 34 1.19 14.67 2.78
C THR A 34 1.29 14.71 4.29
N THR A 35 0.36 14.06 4.96
CA THR A 35 0.26 14.07 6.42
C THR A 35 -0.04 12.67 6.94
N HIS A 36 0.27 12.43 8.20
CA HIS A 36 -0.12 11.21 8.89
C HIS A 36 -1.53 11.33 9.47
N SER A 37 -2.36 10.32 9.24
CA SER A 37 -3.64 10.16 9.93
C SER A 37 -3.43 9.51 11.31
N SER A 38 -4.36 9.74 12.24
CA SER A 38 -4.41 9.04 13.53
C SER A 38 -4.54 7.52 13.40
N GLU A 39 -4.94 7.03 12.23
CA GLU A 39 -5.16 5.61 11.93
C GLU A 39 -3.94 4.91 11.34
N GLY A 40 -2.78 5.56 11.28
CA GLY A 40 -1.56 5.01 10.68
C GLY A 40 -1.48 5.17 9.15
N LEU A 41 -2.43 5.91 8.55
CA LEU A 41 -2.47 6.14 7.12
C LEU A 41 -1.69 7.41 6.75
N ASN A 42 -0.66 7.27 5.91
CA ASN A 42 -0.13 8.41 5.16
C ASN A 42 -1.21 8.92 4.17
N MET A 43 -1.76 10.10 4.41
CA MET A 43 -2.76 10.74 3.55
C MET A 43 -2.06 11.59 2.48
N MET A 44 -2.53 11.48 1.24
CA MET A 44 -2.09 12.33 0.13
C MET A 44 -3.25 13.24 -0.27
N THR A 45 -3.11 14.52 0.02
CA THR A 45 -4.09 15.55 -0.27
C THR A 45 -3.78 16.16 -1.64
N TYR A 46 -4.47 15.66 -2.67
CA TYR A 46 -4.14 15.93 -4.07
C TYR A 46 -4.23 17.42 -4.45
N ASN A 47 -5.26 18.12 -3.97
CA ASN A 47 -5.48 19.54 -4.23
C ASN A 47 -4.47 20.48 -3.53
N ARG A 48 -3.76 20.00 -2.50
CA ARG A 48 -2.71 20.78 -1.82
C ARG A 48 -1.34 20.61 -2.48
N CYS A 49 -1.17 19.61 -3.34
CA CYS A 49 0.11 19.30 -3.96
C CYS A 49 0.50 20.33 -5.02
N ILE A 50 1.63 21.01 -4.82
CA ILE A 50 2.20 21.97 -5.78
C ILE A 50 3.23 21.36 -6.74
N GLY A 51 3.42 20.03 -6.70
CA GLY A 51 4.26 19.35 -7.69
C GLY A 51 5.78 19.47 -7.52
N THR A 52 6.28 19.75 -6.32
CA THR A 52 7.73 19.82 -6.03
C THR A 52 8.47 18.49 -6.21
N ARG A 53 7.74 17.36 -6.18
CA ARG A 53 8.26 15.97 -6.33
C ARG A 53 9.28 15.52 -5.29
N TYR A 54 9.66 16.35 -4.33
CA TYR A 54 10.68 15.97 -3.35
C TYR A 54 10.26 14.75 -2.49
N CYS A 55 8.96 14.61 -2.24
CA CYS A 55 8.39 13.43 -1.57
C CYS A 55 8.60 12.12 -2.34
N ALA A 56 8.75 12.16 -3.68
CA ALA A 56 9.10 10.99 -4.48
C ALA A 56 10.56 10.58 -4.25
N ASN A 57 11.47 11.56 -4.23
CA ASN A 57 12.90 11.32 -4.01
C ASN A 57 13.14 10.76 -2.61
N ASN A 58 12.51 11.32 -1.59
CA ASN A 58 12.72 10.88 -0.21
C ASN A 58 11.98 9.57 0.14
N CYS A 59 11.12 9.05 -0.74
CA CYS A 59 10.51 7.74 -0.55
C CYS A 59 11.53 6.63 -0.87
N PRO A 60 11.90 5.77 0.09
CA PRO A 60 12.87 4.70 -0.17
C PRO A 60 12.38 3.73 -1.25
N TYR A 61 11.07 3.48 -1.27
CA TYR A 61 10.43 2.55 -2.18
C TYR A 61 10.10 3.13 -3.56
N LYS A 62 10.24 4.46 -3.76
CA LYS A 62 9.90 5.15 -5.03
C LYS A 62 8.51 4.81 -5.57
N VAL A 63 7.53 4.65 -4.67
CA VAL A 63 6.13 4.27 -4.98
C VAL A 63 5.17 5.45 -5.10
N ARG A 64 5.68 6.67 -5.06
CA ARG A 64 4.89 7.86 -5.41
C ARG A 64 5.00 8.11 -6.91
N ARG A 65 3.88 8.26 -7.60
CA ARG A 65 3.82 8.51 -9.05
C ARG A 65 3.43 9.97 -9.29
N PHE A 66 3.99 10.58 -10.32
CA PHE A 66 3.75 11.98 -10.63
C PHE A 66 2.95 12.10 -11.92
N ASN A 67 1.93 12.96 -11.93
CA ASN A 67 1.17 13.27 -13.12
C ASN A 67 1.88 14.32 -13.97
N TRP A 68 2.69 13.84 -14.92
CA TRP A 68 3.46 14.69 -15.84
C TRP A 68 2.60 15.47 -16.81
N PHE A 69 1.58 14.81 -17.36
CA PHE A 69 0.64 15.38 -18.31
C PHE A 69 -0.76 15.42 -17.72
N LYS A 70 -1.65 16.17 -18.38
CA LYS A 70 -3.08 16.07 -18.12
C LYS A 70 -3.58 14.82 -18.86
N TYR A 71 -3.80 13.73 -18.11
CA TYR A 71 -4.23 12.44 -18.66
C TYR A 71 -5.75 12.34 -18.89
N HIS A 72 -6.52 13.26 -18.29
CA HIS A 72 -7.95 13.42 -18.50
C HIS A 72 -8.21 14.65 -19.40
N ASP A 73 -9.32 14.64 -20.15
CA ASP A 73 -9.73 15.71 -21.07
C ASP A 73 -8.59 16.22 -21.98
N ASN A 74 -7.86 15.29 -22.59
CA ASN A 74 -6.75 15.54 -23.50
C ASN A 74 -6.80 14.58 -24.69
N ASN A 75 -7.06 15.14 -25.87
CA ASN A 75 -7.18 14.38 -27.12
C ASN A 75 -5.91 13.60 -27.48
N GLN A 76 -4.74 14.04 -27.03
CA GLN A 76 -3.47 13.33 -27.25
C GLN A 76 -3.45 11.95 -26.58
N PHE A 77 -4.22 11.77 -25.50
CA PHE A 77 -4.33 10.50 -24.77
C PHE A 77 -5.66 9.79 -25.02
N ALA A 78 -6.52 10.29 -25.91
CA ALA A 78 -7.84 9.72 -26.14
C ALA A 78 -7.78 8.29 -26.69
N SER A 79 -6.78 7.96 -27.52
CA SER A 79 -6.58 6.61 -28.05
C SER A 79 -6.08 5.62 -26.99
N VAL A 80 -5.24 6.06 -26.05
CA VAL A 80 -4.61 5.19 -25.04
C VAL A 80 -5.46 5.10 -23.76
N ASN A 81 -6.19 6.16 -23.42
CA ASN A 81 -7.02 6.27 -22.24
C ASN A 81 -8.42 6.81 -22.59
N PRO A 82 -9.24 6.05 -23.33
CA PRO A 82 -10.58 6.50 -23.71
C PRO A 82 -11.48 6.71 -22.49
N ALA A 83 -11.24 5.96 -21.40
CA ALA A 83 -11.99 6.02 -20.15
C ALA A 83 -11.95 7.41 -19.46
N MET A 84 -10.93 8.22 -19.72
CA MET A 84 -10.82 9.57 -19.14
C MET A 84 -11.06 10.71 -20.14
N ASN A 85 -11.23 10.40 -21.42
CA ASN A 85 -11.21 11.39 -22.51
C ASN A 85 -12.50 11.40 -23.35
N THR A 86 -13.40 10.43 -23.14
CA THR A 86 -14.70 10.37 -23.81
C THR A 86 -15.82 10.42 -22.78
N ASP A 87 -16.94 11.06 -23.12
CA ASP A 87 -18.07 11.19 -22.18
C ASP A 87 -18.62 9.83 -21.76
N LEU A 88 -18.72 8.88 -22.70
CA LEU A 88 -19.11 7.50 -22.41
C LEU A 88 -18.07 6.77 -21.55
N GLY A 89 -16.78 6.94 -21.86
CA GLY A 89 -15.70 6.29 -21.12
C GLY A 89 -15.62 6.73 -19.66
N ARG A 90 -15.97 7.98 -19.35
CA ARG A 90 -15.94 8.52 -17.97
C ARG A 90 -16.89 7.79 -17.02
N MET A 91 -17.87 7.04 -17.53
CA MET A 91 -18.78 6.24 -16.70
C MET A 91 -18.07 5.08 -15.96
N VAL A 92 -16.85 4.70 -16.38
CA VAL A 92 -16.04 3.68 -15.69
C VAL A 92 -15.37 4.25 -14.43
N LEU A 93 -15.26 5.58 -14.31
CA LEU A 93 -14.54 6.21 -13.22
C LEU A 93 -15.32 6.11 -11.91
N ASN A 94 -14.61 5.77 -10.85
CA ASN A 94 -15.19 5.72 -9.51
C ASN A 94 -15.46 7.15 -9.00
N PRO A 95 -16.71 7.50 -8.65
CA PRO A 95 -17.06 8.84 -8.18
C PRO A 95 -16.42 9.20 -6.84
N ASP A 96 -16.09 8.23 -6.00
CA ASP A 96 -15.51 8.46 -4.67
C ASP A 96 -13.98 8.73 -4.72
N VAL A 97 -13.36 8.59 -5.88
CA VAL A 97 -11.93 8.81 -6.06
C VAL A 97 -11.71 10.02 -6.95
N THR A 98 -10.96 10.99 -6.45
CA THR A 98 -10.58 12.17 -7.22
C THR A 98 -9.85 11.78 -8.50
N VAL A 99 -10.28 12.33 -9.64
CA VAL A 99 -9.48 12.38 -10.86
C VAL A 99 -8.45 13.49 -10.69
N ARG A 100 -7.16 13.16 -10.84
CA ARG A 100 -6.08 14.10 -10.56
C ARG A 100 -5.73 14.92 -11.81
N SER A 101 -5.34 16.16 -11.58
CA SER A 101 -4.77 17.04 -12.60
C SER A 101 -3.26 16.83 -12.77
N ARG A 102 -2.72 17.46 -13.81
CA ARG A 102 -1.28 17.58 -14.04
C ARG A 102 -0.61 18.24 -12.82
N GLY A 103 0.62 17.83 -12.53
CA GLY A 103 1.41 18.49 -11.49
C GLY A 103 1.23 17.92 -10.09
N VAL A 104 0.43 16.87 -9.94
CA VAL A 104 0.10 16.28 -8.63
C VAL A 104 0.78 14.93 -8.46
N MET A 105 1.27 14.68 -7.23
CA MET A 105 1.76 13.36 -6.83
C MET A 105 0.60 12.46 -6.40
N GLU A 106 0.69 11.19 -6.74
CA GLU A 106 -0.21 10.14 -6.28
C GLU A 106 0.55 8.97 -5.67
N LYS A 107 -0.17 8.14 -4.94
CA LYS A 107 0.34 6.95 -4.27
C LYS A 107 -0.83 6.00 -3.95
N CYS A 108 -0.51 4.76 -3.58
CA CYS A 108 -1.47 3.90 -2.90
C CYS A 108 -1.92 4.57 -1.58
N SER A 109 -3.23 4.63 -1.36
CA SER A 109 -3.86 5.23 -0.17
C SER A 109 -4.60 4.21 0.70
N PHE A 110 -4.29 2.92 0.55
CA PHE A 110 -5.07 1.81 1.12
C PHE A 110 -6.56 1.87 0.81
N CYS A 111 -6.91 2.39 -0.38
CA CYS A 111 -8.30 2.61 -0.77
C CYS A 111 -9.07 3.43 0.27
N ALA A 112 -8.55 4.61 0.63
CA ALA A 112 -9.15 5.51 1.61
C ALA A 112 -10.67 5.70 1.43
N GLN A 113 -11.16 5.74 0.19
CA GLN A 113 -12.59 5.80 -0.13
C GLN A 113 -13.39 4.62 0.46
N ARG A 114 -12.85 3.39 0.38
CA ARG A 114 -13.48 2.19 0.95
C ARG A 114 -13.38 2.16 2.47
N ILE A 115 -12.26 2.65 3.03
CA ILE A 115 -12.09 2.78 4.47
C ILE A 115 -13.15 3.72 5.05
N GLN A 116 -13.37 4.88 4.42
CA GLN A 116 -14.37 5.85 4.87
C GLN A 116 -15.80 5.31 4.71
N ALA A 117 -16.11 4.65 3.59
CA ALA A 117 -17.42 4.03 3.38
C ALA A 117 -17.74 2.94 4.43
N GLY A 118 -16.80 2.04 4.70
CA GLY A 118 -16.97 1.00 5.73
C GLY A 118 -17.13 1.57 7.14
N LYS A 119 -16.38 2.63 7.47
CA LYS A 119 -16.53 3.35 8.75
C LYS A 119 -17.87 4.05 8.88
N LEU A 120 -18.34 4.67 7.80
CA LEU A 120 -19.63 5.34 7.77
C LEU A 120 -20.77 4.33 8.01
N LEU A 121 -20.70 3.16 7.38
CA LEU A 121 -21.67 2.08 7.59
C LEU A 121 -21.67 1.60 9.05
N ALA A 122 -20.50 1.24 9.59
CA ALA A 122 -20.38 0.78 10.97
C ALA A 122 -20.88 1.83 11.98
N LYS A 123 -20.58 3.11 11.75
CA LYS A 123 -21.06 4.22 12.59
C LYS A 123 -22.58 4.39 12.50
N LYS A 124 -23.17 4.25 11.31
CA LYS A 124 -24.63 4.28 11.12
C LYS A 124 -25.33 3.15 11.88
N GLU A 125 -24.70 1.98 11.92
CA GLU A 125 -25.17 0.79 12.65
C GLU A 125 -24.80 0.81 14.15
N LYS A 126 -24.16 1.88 14.64
CA LYS A 126 -23.69 2.04 16.03
C LYS A 126 -22.80 0.90 16.52
N ARG A 127 -22.00 0.32 15.62
CA ARG A 127 -21.03 -0.74 15.93
C ARG A 127 -19.61 -0.30 15.57
N LYS A 128 -18.63 -1.05 16.07
CA LYS A 128 -17.25 -0.92 15.61
C LYS A 128 -17.10 -1.56 14.23
N VAL A 129 -16.04 -1.17 13.53
CA VAL A 129 -15.64 -1.81 12.27
C VAL A 129 -15.18 -3.23 12.61
N ASN A 130 -15.74 -4.20 11.93
CA ASN A 130 -15.39 -5.61 12.05
C ASN A 130 -14.46 -6.00 10.90
N ASP A 131 -13.69 -7.07 11.09
CA ASP A 131 -12.88 -7.65 10.02
C ASP A 131 -13.76 -8.08 8.84
N GLY A 132 -13.38 -7.68 7.62
CA GLY A 132 -14.15 -7.91 6.40
C GLY A 132 -15.10 -6.78 5.98
N ASP A 133 -15.43 -5.81 6.85
CA ASP A 133 -16.22 -4.63 6.43
C ASP A 133 -15.48 -3.77 5.39
N ILE A 134 -14.15 -3.76 5.46
CA ILE A 134 -13.28 -2.99 4.58
C ILE A 134 -12.40 -3.96 3.80
N VAL A 135 -12.70 -4.12 2.51
CA VAL A 135 -11.87 -4.89 1.58
C VAL A 135 -11.27 -3.95 0.54
N THR A 136 -9.93 -3.88 0.51
CA THR A 136 -9.23 -3.03 -0.47
C THR A 136 -9.36 -3.60 -1.88
N ALA A 137 -9.23 -2.74 -2.90
CA ALA A 137 -9.36 -3.17 -4.29
C ALA A 137 -8.34 -4.24 -4.69
N CYS A 138 -7.08 -4.10 -4.24
CA CYS A 138 -6.04 -5.09 -4.51
C CYS A 138 -6.25 -6.42 -3.76
N GLN A 139 -6.80 -6.39 -2.54
CA GLN A 139 -7.20 -7.60 -1.82
C GLN A 139 -8.36 -8.32 -2.53
N SER A 140 -9.39 -7.59 -2.95
CA SER A 140 -10.55 -8.20 -3.64
C SER A 140 -10.20 -8.77 -5.02
N ALA A 141 -9.23 -8.17 -5.72
CA ALA A 141 -8.81 -8.64 -7.04
C ALA A 141 -7.87 -9.85 -6.97
N CYS A 142 -7.22 -10.09 -5.83
CA CYS A 142 -6.22 -11.13 -5.70
C CYS A 142 -6.86 -12.51 -5.49
N MET A 143 -6.95 -13.30 -6.56
CA MET A 143 -7.53 -14.66 -6.52
C MET A 143 -6.84 -15.59 -5.52
N THR A 144 -5.53 -15.47 -5.34
CA THR A 144 -4.75 -16.30 -4.42
C THR A 144 -4.83 -15.87 -2.95
N GLY A 145 -5.51 -14.75 -2.65
CA GLY A 145 -5.60 -14.23 -1.29
C GLY A 145 -4.27 -13.78 -0.69
N ALA A 146 -3.27 -13.43 -1.52
CA ALA A 146 -1.93 -13.05 -1.07
C ALA A 146 -1.91 -11.74 -0.25
N ILE A 147 -2.80 -10.81 -0.55
CA ILE A 147 -2.92 -9.53 0.17
C ILE A 147 -4.03 -9.66 1.20
N THR A 148 -3.70 -9.47 2.48
CA THR A 148 -4.68 -9.36 3.57
C THR A 148 -4.56 -7.97 4.18
N PHE A 149 -5.67 -7.23 4.18
CA PHE A 149 -5.80 -5.92 4.82
C PHE A 149 -6.79 -6.03 5.98
N GLY A 150 -6.53 -5.33 7.08
CA GLY A 150 -7.36 -5.35 8.28
C GLY A 150 -6.83 -4.41 9.36
N ASP A 151 -7.55 -4.33 10.48
CA ASP A 151 -7.11 -3.56 11.64
C ASP A 151 -6.07 -4.36 12.44
N LEU A 152 -4.91 -3.74 12.66
CA LEU A 152 -3.83 -4.30 13.46
C LEU A 152 -4.13 -4.22 14.97
N ASN A 153 -5.04 -3.35 15.40
CA ASN A 153 -5.44 -3.18 16.80
C ASN A 153 -6.46 -4.24 17.26
N ASP A 154 -7.21 -4.83 16.33
CA ASP A 154 -8.10 -5.93 16.62
C ASP A 154 -7.32 -7.26 16.65
N GLU A 155 -7.27 -7.90 17.81
CA GLU A 155 -6.56 -9.16 18.03
C GLU A 155 -7.25 -10.34 17.31
N ASN A 156 -8.55 -10.22 17.02
CA ASN A 156 -9.31 -11.25 16.34
C ASN A 156 -9.24 -11.17 14.80
N SER A 157 -8.68 -10.09 14.25
CA SER A 157 -8.59 -9.88 12.82
C SER A 157 -7.71 -10.94 12.15
N LYS A 158 -8.04 -11.27 10.88
CA LYS A 158 -7.25 -12.21 10.08
C LYS A 158 -5.79 -11.77 9.97
N LEU A 159 -5.55 -10.45 9.90
CA LEU A 159 -4.21 -9.87 9.85
C LEU A 159 -3.43 -10.11 11.15
N SER A 160 -4.04 -9.83 12.30
CA SER A 160 -3.40 -10.00 13.61
C SER A 160 -3.05 -11.45 13.90
N LYS A 161 -3.94 -12.39 13.52
CA LYS A 161 -3.70 -13.84 13.60
C LYS A 161 -2.54 -14.29 12.70
N LEU A 162 -2.49 -13.78 11.46
CA LEU A 162 -1.44 -14.13 10.50
C LEU A 162 -0.06 -13.64 10.96
N LEU A 163 0.02 -12.44 11.52
CA LEU A 163 1.27 -11.85 12.01
C LEU A 163 1.62 -12.28 13.44
N GLN A 164 0.70 -12.94 14.16
CA GLN A 164 0.83 -13.27 15.59
C GLN A 164 1.24 -12.02 16.38
N VAL A 165 0.44 -10.97 16.23
CA VAL A 165 0.72 -9.67 16.81
C VAL A 165 0.58 -9.75 18.33
N SER A 166 1.62 -9.36 19.05
CA SER A 166 1.63 -9.22 20.49
C SER A 166 1.98 -7.77 20.85
N ARG A 167 1.35 -7.26 21.92
CA ARG A 167 1.73 -5.96 22.48
C ARG A 167 3.05 -6.14 23.22
N ASP A 168 3.97 -5.19 23.06
CA ASP A 168 5.20 -5.20 23.84
C ASP A 168 4.86 -4.85 25.30
N PRO A 169 5.12 -5.75 26.27
CA PRO A 169 4.82 -5.47 27.67
C PRO A 169 5.58 -4.26 28.22
N LYS A 170 6.68 -3.83 27.58
CA LYS A 170 7.45 -2.64 28.00
C LYS A 170 6.86 -1.33 27.51
N ARG A 171 6.03 -1.34 26.45
CA ARG A 171 5.40 -0.16 25.85
C ARG A 171 3.98 -0.51 25.38
N PRO A 172 3.00 -0.57 26.30
CA PRO A 172 1.63 -0.96 25.96
C PRO A 172 0.97 0.00 24.95
N ASP A 173 1.34 1.29 24.97
CA ASP A 173 0.86 2.32 24.04
C ASP A 173 1.83 2.57 22.86
N GLY A 174 2.84 1.71 22.70
CA GLY A 174 3.79 1.82 21.61
C GLY A 174 3.14 1.55 20.25
N ILE A 175 3.45 2.40 19.26
CA ILE A 175 3.08 2.18 17.85
C ILE A 175 3.72 0.89 17.31
N ASP A 176 4.89 0.52 17.85
CA ASP A 176 5.63 -0.67 17.46
C ASP A 176 5.07 -1.91 18.16
N LYS A 177 4.37 -2.75 17.41
CA LYS A 177 3.90 -4.06 17.88
C LYS A 177 4.90 -5.15 17.58
N LYS A 178 5.00 -6.14 18.48
CA LYS A 178 5.87 -7.30 18.29
C LYS A 178 5.16 -8.32 17.41
N ILE A 179 5.87 -8.82 16.42
CA ILE A 179 5.34 -9.76 15.42
C ILE A 179 5.94 -11.13 15.72
N GLY A 180 5.08 -12.11 15.98
CA GLY A 180 5.49 -13.46 16.33
C GLY A 180 5.77 -14.36 15.12
N ASN A 181 5.24 -14.02 13.94
CA ASN A 181 5.42 -14.86 12.75
C ASN A 181 6.87 -14.78 12.24
N PRO A 182 7.64 -15.89 12.24
CA PRO A 182 9.05 -15.89 11.83
C PRO A 182 9.25 -15.61 10.34
N ARG A 183 8.19 -15.73 9.51
CA ARG A 183 8.26 -15.46 8.08
C ARG A 183 8.02 -14.00 7.73
N ALA A 184 7.46 -13.22 8.66
CA ALA A 184 7.07 -11.85 8.41
C ALA A 184 8.28 -10.92 8.49
N TYR A 185 8.49 -10.10 7.47
CA TYR A 185 9.55 -9.11 7.43
C TYR A 185 9.07 -7.78 6.86
N ARG A 186 9.78 -6.71 7.22
CA ARG A 186 9.59 -5.37 6.66
C ARG A 186 10.63 -5.12 5.58
N VAL A 187 10.24 -4.45 4.51
CA VAL A 187 11.17 -4.07 3.44
C VAL A 187 11.99 -2.87 3.91
N LEU A 188 13.32 -2.92 3.75
CA LEU A 188 14.24 -1.84 4.13
C LEU A 188 14.12 -1.41 5.61
N GLU A 189 14.11 -2.38 6.52
CA GLU A 189 14.01 -2.12 7.97
C GLU A 189 15.21 -1.32 8.51
N GLU A 190 16.38 -1.48 7.89
CA GLU A 190 17.64 -0.77 8.15
C GLU A 190 17.49 0.76 8.17
N ILE A 191 16.58 1.32 7.36
CA ILE A 191 16.36 2.76 7.24
C ILE A 191 15.55 3.30 8.44
N GLY A 192 14.85 2.44 9.18
CA GLY A 192 14.06 2.87 10.34
C GLY A 192 12.79 3.65 9.99
N VAL A 193 12.24 3.48 8.77
CA VAL A 193 10.99 4.14 8.34
C VAL A 193 9.72 3.52 8.93
N LYS A 194 9.85 2.33 9.56
CA LYS A 194 8.74 1.61 10.22
C LYS A 194 7.50 1.46 9.32
N PRO A 195 7.60 0.66 8.23
CA PRO A 195 6.46 0.40 7.35
C PRO A 195 5.34 -0.38 8.06
N ASN A 196 4.10 -0.11 7.66
CA ASN A 196 2.88 -0.76 8.17
C ASN A 196 2.47 -2.00 7.36
N ILE A 197 3.22 -2.35 6.31
CA ILE A 197 3.02 -3.57 5.54
C ILE A 197 4.13 -4.55 5.89
N PHE A 198 3.73 -5.81 6.02
CA PHE A 198 4.62 -6.94 6.25
C PHE A 198 4.52 -7.89 5.07
N TYR A 199 5.67 -8.34 4.60
CA TYR A 199 5.77 -9.38 3.57
C TYR A 199 6.06 -10.71 4.24
N LEU A 200 5.55 -11.79 3.65
CA LEU A 200 5.91 -13.14 4.08
C LEU A 200 7.01 -13.68 3.20
N THR A 201 8.01 -14.30 3.82
CA THR A 201 9.11 -14.96 3.11
C THR A 201 8.56 -16.04 2.16
N LYS A 202 9.01 -15.99 0.89
CA LYS A 202 8.68 -17.01 -0.12
C LYS A 202 9.45 -18.29 0.22
N ILE A 203 8.72 -19.32 0.61
CA ILE A 203 9.29 -20.66 0.81
C ILE A 203 9.17 -21.41 -0.51
N ARG A 204 10.27 -22.02 -0.96
CA ARG A 204 10.29 -22.92 -2.11
C ARG A 204 10.59 -24.32 -1.59
N ASN A 205 9.66 -25.24 -1.78
CA ASN A 205 9.90 -26.64 -1.47
C ASN A 205 10.70 -27.24 -2.63
N LYS A 206 12.03 -27.28 -2.48
CA LYS A 206 12.90 -28.05 -3.36
C LYS A 206 12.97 -29.47 -2.80
N GLU A 207 12.81 -30.49 -3.63
CA GLU A 207 13.03 -31.89 -3.20
C GLU A 207 14.50 -32.06 -2.78
N GLU A 208 14.74 -32.68 -1.62
CA GLU A 208 16.09 -32.83 -1.01
C GLU A 208 17.06 -33.72 -1.83
N GLY A 209 16.66 -34.23 -3.00
CA GLY A 209 17.40 -35.23 -3.78
C GLY A 209 18.09 -34.75 -5.07
N LYS A 210 17.96 -33.49 -5.46
CA LYS A 210 18.69 -32.93 -6.63
C LYS A 210 19.69 -31.87 -6.19
N LYS A 211 20.69 -32.28 -5.42
CA LYS A 211 22.02 -31.67 -5.59
C LYS A 211 22.53 -32.23 -6.91
N GLU A 212 22.31 -31.50 -8.00
CA GLU A 212 22.85 -31.86 -9.30
C GLU A 212 24.36 -31.97 -9.15
N ASN A 213 24.87 -33.21 -9.31
CA ASN A 213 26.29 -33.47 -9.45
C ASN A 213 26.74 -32.84 -10.77
N VAL A 214 27.31 -31.64 -10.71
CA VAL A 214 28.16 -31.07 -11.77
C VAL A 214 29.37 -30.40 -11.13
#